data_AF-A0A920R367-F1
#
_entry.id   AF-A0A920R367-F1
#
_cell.length_a   1.000
_cell.length_b   1.000
_cell.length_c   1.000
_cell.angle_alpha   90.00
_cell.angle_beta   90.00
_cell.angle_gamma   90.00
#
_symmetry.space_group_name_H-M   'P 1'
#
loop_
_entity.id
_entity.type
_entity.pdbx_description
1 polymer ?
#
loop_
_entity_poly.entity_id
_entity_poly.type
_entity_poly.pdbx_seq_one_letter_code
_entity_poly.pdbx_strand_id
1 'polypeptide(L)'
;MKYGWQVPTNTLSWRFDDAQSGGGRVVFDYGYHVFAIAVHMLGPIEQVFSWIRESKNEKGWVRDAPANISWVHSEGTRQGSWEAMASDEMVVKSDYWSEDEWFELSGTRGFIWVNRCTGKALEMPPLVIYADGKRTEVGRMRLNGIGVLHSGTVCLIL
;
A
#
# COMPACT_ATOMS: atom_id res chain seq x y z
N MET A 1 -3.14 21.51 1.37
CA MET A 1 -4.01 20.37 1.74
C MET A 1 -4.92 20.79 2.88
N LYS A 2 -6.15 20.28 2.95
CA LYS A 2 -7.12 20.56 4.04
C LYS A 2 -6.74 19.85 5.36
N TYR A 3 -6.13 18.68 5.26
CA TYR A 3 -5.61 17.88 6.37
C TYR A 3 -4.11 17.62 6.16
N GLY A 4 -3.43 17.10 7.18
CA GLY A 4 -2.01 16.76 7.11
C GLY A 4 -1.05 17.92 7.32
N TRP A 5 0.24 17.65 7.09
CA TRP A 5 1.33 18.62 7.19
C TRP A 5 1.22 19.71 6.12
N GLN A 6 1.52 20.95 6.52
CA GLN A 6 1.68 22.05 5.59
C GLN A 6 3.09 22.01 4.99
N VAL A 7 3.23 21.29 3.88
CA VAL A 7 4.52 21.11 3.23
C VAL A 7 4.72 22.14 2.11
N PRO A 8 5.83 22.91 2.10
CA PRO A 8 6.16 23.80 1.00
C PRO A 8 6.20 23.06 -0.34
N THR A 9 5.66 23.68 -1.40
CA THR A 9 5.54 23.03 -2.72
C THR A 9 6.90 22.60 -3.30
N ASN A 10 7.96 23.38 -3.05
CA ASN A 10 9.30 23.07 -3.55
C ASN A 10 9.95 21.87 -2.86
N THR A 11 9.43 21.39 -1.72
CA THR A 11 9.95 20.18 -1.06
C THR A 11 9.85 18.94 -1.94
N LEU A 12 8.90 18.92 -2.88
CA LEU A 12 8.66 17.79 -3.78
C LEU A 12 9.38 17.92 -5.13
N SER A 13 10.02 19.05 -5.43
CA SER A 13 10.53 19.31 -6.79
C SER A 13 11.57 18.28 -7.24
N TRP A 14 12.48 17.88 -6.35
CA TRP A 14 13.52 16.88 -6.63
C TRP A 14 12.92 15.51 -7.01
N ARG A 15 11.74 15.16 -6.45
CA ARG A 15 11.05 13.89 -6.74
C ARG A 15 10.62 13.82 -8.20
N PHE A 16 10.33 14.97 -8.81
CA PHE A 16 9.89 15.08 -10.20
C PHE A 16 11.02 15.35 -11.20
N ASP A 17 12.26 15.48 -10.73
CA ASP A 17 13.46 15.50 -11.56
C ASP A 17 14.03 14.08 -11.68
N ASP A 18 13.89 13.45 -12.86
CA ASP A 18 14.37 12.08 -13.11
C ASP A 18 15.87 11.91 -12.87
N ALA A 19 16.68 12.95 -13.13
CA ALA A 19 18.11 12.89 -12.92
C ALA A 19 18.48 12.78 -11.43
N GLN A 20 17.59 13.21 -10.53
CA GLN A 20 17.77 13.13 -9.08
C GLN A 20 17.02 11.94 -8.46
N SER A 21 15.80 11.65 -8.91
CA SER A 21 14.93 10.63 -8.28
C SER A 21 14.99 9.26 -8.93
N GLY A 22 15.47 9.14 -10.17
CA GLY A 22 15.59 7.88 -10.89
C GLY A 22 14.28 7.36 -11.52
N GLY A 23 13.21 8.16 -11.56
CA GLY A 23 11.93 7.75 -12.16
C GLY A 23 10.89 7.24 -11.15
N GLY A 24 9.82 6.61 -11.66
CA GLY A 24 8.83 5.84 -10.89
C GLY A 24 8.28 6.49 -9.62
N ARG A 25 7.67 7.67 -9.74
CA ARG A 25 7.29 8.53 -8.60
C ARG A 25 6.29 7.88 -7.65
N VAL A 26 5.51 6.92 -8.13
CA VAL A 26 4.53 6.17 -7.35
C VAL A 26 5.00 4.72 -7.25
N VAL A 27 5.23 4.03 -8.37
CA VAL A 27 5.51 2.59 -8.35
C VAL A 27 6.91 2.28 -7.82
N PHE A 28 7.92 3.08 -8.13
CA PHE A 28 9.27 2.84 -7.59
C PHE A 28 9.38 3.34 -6.14
N ASP A 29 8.99 4.59 -5.87
CA ASP A 29 9.16 5.18 -4.53
C ASP A 29 8.22 4.56 -3.49
N TYR A 30 6.90 4.59 -3.72
CA TYR A 30 5.95 4.00 -2.78
C TYR A 30 5.93 2.48 -2.87
N GLY A 31 6.01 1.95 -4.10
CA GLY A 31 5.96 0.50 -4.32
C GLY A 31 7.10 -0.26 -3.67
N TYR A 32 8.24 0.38 -3.39
CA TYR A 32 9.30 -0.26 -2.59
C TYR A 32 8.80 -0.71 -1.21
N HIS A 33 7.98 0.11 -0.55
CA HIS A 33 7.38 -0.23 0.75
C HIS A 33 6.36 -1.38 0.61
N VAL A 34 5.53 -1.34 -0.44
CA VAL A 34 4.57 -2.39 -0.77
C VAL A 34 5.27 -3.73 -1.00
N PHE A 35 6.29 -3.76 -1.85
CA PHE A 35 7.04 -4.99 -2.14
C PHE A 35 7.82 -5.48 -0.93
N ALA A 36 8.34 -4.58 -0.08
CA ALA A 36 8.97 -4.97 1.18
C ALA A 36 7.98 -5.69 2.12
N ILE A 37 6.73 -5.20 2.23
CA ILE A 37 5.67 -5.87 3.00
C ILE A 37 5.35 -7.23 2.37
N ALA A 38 5.17 -7.29 1.05
CA ALA A 38 4.88 -8.54 0.34
C ALA A 38 5.96 -9.59 0.59
N VAL A 39 7.24 -9.21 0.46
CA VAL A 39 8.38 -10.10 0.68
C VAL A 39 8.48 -10.53 2.14
N HIS A 40 8.30 -9.59 3.08
CA HIS A 40 8.35 -9.89 4.50
C HIS A 40 7.26 -10.87 4.94
N MET A 41 6.05 -10.73 4.41
CA MET A 41 4.89 -11.53 4.83
C MET A 41 4.80 -12.86 4.09
N LEU A 42 5.11 -12.89 2.80
CA LEU A 42 4.82 -14.03 1.91
C LEU A 42 6.07 -14.69 1.30
N GLY A 43 7.25 -14.09 1.46
CA GLY A 43 8.53 -14.59 0.95
C GLY A 43 8.93 -14.01 -0.41
N PRO A 44 9.97 -14.54 -1.07
CA PRO A 44 10.48 -14.01 -2.33
C PRO A 44 9.42 -13.98 -3.45
N ILE A 45 9.49 -12.95 -4.30
CA ILE A 45 8.64 -12.81 -5.49
C ILE A 45 9.36 -13.43 -6.69
N GLU A 46 8.65 -14.25 -7.46
CA GLU A 46 9.17 -14.93 -8.65
C GLU A 46 8.88 -14.15 -9.93
N GLN A 47 7.65 -13.64 -10.06
CA GLN A 47 7.20 -12.95 -11.27
C GLN A 47 6.23 -11.82 -10.92
N VAL A 48 6.34 -10.74 -11.70
CA VAL A 48 5.47 -9.57 -11.63
C VAL A 48 4.89 -9.30 -13.02
N PHE A 49 3.63 -8.90 -13.06
CA PHE A 49 2.96 -8.37 -14.25
C PHE A 49 2.27 -7.04 -13.88
N SER A 50 2.29 -6.05 -14.77
CA SER A 50 1.68 -4.76 -14.49
C SER A 50 1.12 -4.05 -15.71
N TRP A 51 0.06 -3.28 -15.48
CA TRP A 51 -0.39 -2.20 -16.34
C TRP A 51 -0.11 -0.87 -15.65
N ILE A 52 0.79 -0.07 -16.22
CA ILE A 52 1.16 1.25 -15.68
C ILE A 52 0.81 2.33 -16.71
N ARG A 53 0.14 3.39 -16.26
CA ARG A 53 -0.16 4.59 -17.04
C ARG A 53 0.54 5.79 -16.42
N GLU A 54 0.80 6.79 -17.25
CA GLU A 54 1.27 8.09 -16.77
C GLU A 54 0.13 9.10 -16.73
N SER A 55 0.08 9.89 -15.66
CA SER A 55 -0.80 11.04 -15.50
C SER A 55 0.00 12.27 -15.10
N LYS A 56 -0.49 13.46 -15.46
CA LYS A 56 0.11 14.72 -15.05
C LYS A 56 -0.81 15.44 -14.06
N ASN A 57 -0.23 16.10 -13.07
CA ASN A 57 -0.98 17.02 -12.22
C ASN A 57 -1.06 18.42 -12.82
N GLU A 58 -1.71 19.34 -12.11
CA GLU A 58 -1.84 20.77 -12.47
C GLU A 58 -0.52 21.51 -12.70
N LYS A 59 0.61 21.01 -12.16
CA LYS A 59 1.96 21.57 -12.34
C LYS A 59 2.71 20.94 -13.51
N GLY A 60 2.06 20.03 -14.25
CA GLY A 60 2.67 19.25 -15.33
C GLY A 60 3.57 18.11 -14.84
N TRP A 61 3.63 17.87 -13.54
CA TRP A 61 4.43 16.81 -12.95
C TRP A 61 3.83 15.43 -13.26
N VAL A 62 4.66 14.56 -13.82
CA VAL A 62 4.26 13.22 -14.28
C VAL A 62 4.32 12.22 -13.11
N ARG A 63 3.30 11.38 -13.02
CA ARG A 63 3.19 10.24 -12.11
C ARG A 63 2.88 8.99 -12.92
N ASP A 64 3.53 7.89 -12.59
CA ASP A 64 3.28 6.52 -13.04
C ASP A 64 2.06 5.91 -12.33
N ALA A 65 0.94 6.62 -12.36
CA ALA A 65 -0.37 6.18 -11.89
C ALA A 65 -1.47 6.67 -12.85
N PRO A 66 -2.57 5.90 -13.05
CA PRO A 66 -2.91 4.68 -12.33
C PRO A 66 -2.04 3.47 -12.71
N ALA A 67 -1.80 2.61 -11.73
CA ALA A 67 -1.08 1.35 -11.90
C ALA A 67 -1.90 0.20 -11.32
N ASN A 68 -1.87 -0.94 -12.01
CA ASN A 68 -2.45 -2.20 -11.56
C ASN A 68 -1.34 -3.25 -11.68
N ILE A 69 -0.91 -3.77 -10.55
CA ILE A 69 0.30 -4.61 -10.44
C ILE A 69 -0.12 -5.91 -9.77
N SER A 70 0.35 -7.03 -10.29
CA SER A 70 0.13 -8.35 -9.69
C SER A 70 1.41 -9.15 -9.71
N TRP A 71 1.60 -10.02 -8.73
CA TRP A 71 2.81 -10.83 -8.60
C TRP A 71 2.52 -12.19 -7.99
N VAL A 72 3.43 -13.13 -8.24
CA VAL A 72 3.43 -14.47 -7.65
C VAL A 72 4.72 -14.69 -6.87
N HIS A 73 4.62 -15.36 -5.73
CA HIS A 73 5.76 -15.70 -4.87
C HIS A 73 6.33 -17.07 -5.25
N SER A 74 7.62 -17.28 -4.97
CA SER A 74 8.32 -18.53 -5.30
C SER A 74 7.83 -19.75 -4.50
N GLU A 75 7.16 -19.52 -3.37
CA GLU A 75 6.67 -20.59 -2.49
C GLU A 75 5.15 -20.78 -2.57
N GLY A 76 4.74 -22.01 -2.93
CA GLY A 76 3.34 -22.43 -2.87
C GLY A 76 2.45 -21.72 -3.87
N THR A 77 1.24 -21.36 -3.45
CA THR A 77 0.22 -20.68 -4.26
C THR A 77 0.04 -19.22 -3.85
N ARG A 78 1.08 -18.61 -3.26
CA ARG A 78 1.02 -17.25 -2.71
C ARG A 78 1.15 -16.22 -3.84
N GLN A 79 0.33 -15.19 -3.78
CA GLN A 79 0.33 -14.12 -4.77
C GLN A 79 -0.09 -12.78 -4.13
N GLY A 80 0.04 -11.70 -4.87
CA GLY A 80 -0.50 -10.43 -4.44
C GLY A 80 -0.83 -9.50 -5.59
N SER A 81 -1.53 -8.44 -5.25
CA SER A 81 -1.89 -7.37 -6.16
C SER A 81 -1.80 -6.02 -5.46
N TRP A 82 -1.47 -5.00 -6.22
CA TRP A 82 -1.43 -3.62 -5.77
C TRP A 82 -2.05 -2.69 -6.81
N GLU A 83 -2.97 -1.85 -6.38
CA GLU A 83 -3.52 -0.75 -7.15
C GLU A 83 -2.99 0.60 -6.64
N ALA A 84 -2.44 1.41 -7.55
CA ALA A 84 -1.99 2.76 -7.22
C ALA A 84 -2.75 3.78 -8.05
N MET A 85 -3.29 4.81 -7.39
CA MET A 85 -4.05 5.87 -8.04
C MET A 85 -3.65 7.25 -7.50
N ALA A 86 -3.70 8.25 -8.37
CA ALA A 86 -3.54 9.65 -7.99
C ALA A 86 -4.85 10.40 -8.28
N SER A 87 -5.47 10.91 -7.23
CA SER A 87 -6.76 11.61 -7.29
C SER A 87 -6.62 13.01 -6.71
N ASP A 88 -6.29 13.98 -7.56
CA ASP A 88 -5.90 15.34 -7.13
C ASP A 88 -7.03 16.09 -6.38
N GLU A 89 -8.29 15.75 -6.63
CA GLU A 89 -9.46 16.36 -5.99
C GLU A 89 -9.95 15.61 -4.73
N MET A 90 -9.43 14.41 -4.46
CA MET A 90 -9.89 13.59 -3.34
C MET A 90 -9.37 14.16 -2.01
N VAL A 91 -10.29 14.32 -1.04
CA VAL A 91 -9.94 14.80 0.29
C VAL A 91 -9.80 13.63 1.26
N VAL A 92 -8.55 13.29 1.59
CA VAL A 92 -8.22 12.29 2.61
C VAL A 92 -7.98 12.98 3.95
N LYS A 93 -8.62 12.48 5.02
CA LYS A 93 -8.29 12.87 6.40
C LYS A 93 -6.95 12.24 6.77
N SER A 94 -5.99 13.03 7.22
CA SER A 94 -4.66 12.52 7.62
C SER A 94 -4.02 13.45 8.65
N ASP A 95 -3.12 12.88 9.45
CA ASP A 95 -2.25 13.65 10.35
C ASP A 95 -0.92 14.04 9.66
N TYR A 96 -0.58 13.40 8.52
CA TYR A 96 0.70 13.52 7.82
C TYR A 96 0.50 13.89 6.33
N TRP A 97 0.68 12.94 5.41
CA TRP A 97 0.40 13.11 3.99
C TRP A 97 -1.01 12.64 3.63
N SER A 98 -1.61 13.19 2.58
CA SER A 98 -2.96 12.83 2.12
C SER A 98 -3.02 11.53 1.30
N GLU A 99 -2.04 10.64 1.49
CA GLU A 99 -2.04 9.28 0.95
C GLU A 99 -2.91 8.42 1.87
N ASP A 100 -3.72 7.54 1.28
CA ASP A 100 -4.55 6.59 2.04
C ASP A 100 -4.31 5.20 1.49
N GLU A 101 -3.77 4.35 2.35
CA GLU A 101 -3.29 3.04 1.96
C GLU A 101 -3.60 2.04 3.07
N TRP A 102 -4.06 0.87 2.66
CA TRP A 102 -4.43 -0.23 3.51
C TRP A 102 -4.08 -1.53 2.79
N PHE A 103 -4.04 -2.63 3.53
CA PHE A 103 -3.86 -3.93 2.90
C PHE A 103 -4.58 -5.06 3.60
N GLU A 104 -4.81 -6.11 2.83
CA GLU A 104 -5.35 -7.37 3.28
C GLU A 104 -4.31 -8.48 3.17
N LEU A 105 -4.11 -9.26 4.24
CA LEU A 105 -3.46 -10.57 4.20
C LEU A 105 -4.53 -11.64 4.37
N SER A 106 -4.85 -12.33 3.28
CA SER A 106 -5.88 -13.38 3.24
C SER A 106 -5.25 -14.75 3.25
N GLY A 107 -5.72 -15.65 4.11
CA GLY A 107 -5.27 -17.05 4.18
C GLY A 107 -6.43 -18.03 4.35
N THR A 108 -6.13 -19.32 4.52
CA THR A 108 -7.14 -20.39 4.56
C THR A 108 -8.09 -20.34 5.76
N ARG A 109 -7.71 -19.64 6.82
CA ARG A 109 -8.51 -19.51 8.06
C ARG A 109 -9.14 -18.14 8.26
N GLY A 110 -8.99 -17.24 7.30
CA GLY A 110 -9.51 -15.88 7.36
C GLY A 110 -8.49 -14.85 6.90
N PHE A 111 -8.65 -13.61 7.34
CA PHE A 111 -7.89 -12.49 6.81
C PHE A 111 -7.56 -11.45 7.88
N ILE A 112 -6.51 -10.67 7.60
CA ILE A 112 -6.09 -9.53 8.39
C ILE A 112 -6.21 -8.29 7.51
N TRP A 113 -6.94 -7.28 7.97
CA TRP A 113 -6.91 -5.95 7.39
C TRP A 113 -6.06 -5.01 8.23
N VAL A 114 -5.07 -4.40 7.61
CA VAL A 114 -4.34 -3.24 8.13
C VAL A 114 -4.92 -2.01 7.46
N ASN A 115 -5.81 -1.31 8.17
CA ASN A 115 -6.67 -0.26 7.60
C ASN A 115 -6.11 1.16 7.77
N ARG A 116 -4.87 1.30 8.24
CA ARG A 116 -4.29 2.61 8.54
C ARG A 116 -2.78 2.61 8.42
N CYS A 117 -2.29 3.21 7.35
CA CYS A 117 -0.87 3.57 7.19
C CYS A 117 -0.70 5.07 7.43
N THR A 118 -1.05 5.89 6.43
CA THR A 118 -0.89 7.35 6.51
C THR A 118 -2.23 8.06 6.73
N GLY A 119 -3.20 7.75 5.86
CA GLY A 119 -4.53 8.34 5.86
C GLY A 119 -5.50 7.67 6.84
N LYS A 120 -6.70 8.24 6.92
CA LYS A 120 -7.81 7.78 7.76
C LYS A 120 -9.11 7.71 6.97
N ALA A 121 -9.06 7.51 5.64
CA ALA A 121 -10.26 7.60 4.81
C ALA A 121 -11.27 6.47 5.11
N LEU A 122 -10.78 5.27 5.45
CA LEU A 122 -11.63 4.13 5.79
C LEU A 122 -12.42 4.29 7.11
N GLU A 123 -11.98 5.18 8.02
CA GLU A 123 -12.56 5.37 9.36
C GLU A 123 -12.76 4.06 10.17
N MET A 124 -11.98 3.01 9.86
CA MET A 124 -12.00 1.71 10.52
C MET A 124 -10.91 1.59 11.62
N PRO A 125 -11.02 0.59 12.53
CA PRO A 125 -9.92 0.22 13.42
C PRO A 125 -8.65 -0.08 12.62
N PRO A 126 -7.47 0.33 13.12
CA PRO A 126 -6.22 0.22 12.37
C PRO A 126 -5.85 -1.24 12.02
N LEU A 127 -6.33 -2.20 12.82
CA LEU A 127 -6.18 -3.62 12.54
C LEU A 127 -7.52 -4.34 12.80
N VAL A 128 -7.96 -5.13 11.83
CA VAL A 128 -9.11 -6.02 11.93
C VAL A 128 -8.64 -7.43 11.56
N ILE A 129 -8.97 -8.41 12.39
CA ILE A 129 -8.66 -9.82 12.14
C ILE A 129 -9.99 -10.57 12.05
N TYR A 130 -10.19 -11.31 10.98
CA TYR A 130 -11.26 -12.29 10.87
C TYR A 130 -10.64 -13.68 10.85
N ALA A 131 -11.00 -14.52 11.82
CA ALA A 131 -10.57 -15.91 11.86
C ALA A 131 -11.63 -16.78 12.55
N ASP A 132 -11.82 -18.00 12.05
CA ASP A 132 -12.73 -19.00 12.61
C ASP A 132 -14.16 -18.45 12.87
N GLY A 133 -14.67 -17.66 11.92
CA GLY A 133 -16.01 -17.05 12.03
C GLY A 133 -16.10 -15.83 12.94
N LYS A 134 -15.00 -15.38 13.56
CA LYS A 134 -14.98 -14.28 14.53
C LYS A 134 -14.15 -13.09 14.04
N ARG A 135 -14.73 -11.90 14.18
CA ARG A 135 -14.07 -10.60 13.93
C ARG A 135 -13.51 -10.02 15.23
N THR A 136 -12.25 -9.60 15.20
CA THR A 136 -11.54 -8.94 16.30
C THR A 136 -10.97 -7.61 15.81
N GLU A 137 -11.23 -6.53 16.54
CA GLU A 137 -10.73 -5.19 16.24
C GLU A 137 -9.65 -4.79 17.25
N VAL A 138 -8.56 -4.19 16.78
CA VAL A 138 -7.49 -3.70 17.65
C VAL A 138 -7.33 -2.19 17.46
N GLY A 139 -7.69 -1.41 18.48
CA GLY A 139 -7.68 0.07 18.42
C GLY A 139 -6.34 0.72 18.82
N ARG A 140 -5.46 0.01 19.52
CA ARG A 140 -4.11 0.45 19.90
C ARG A 140 -3.12 -0.67 19.60
N MET A 141 -2.24 -0.46 18.63
CA MET A 141 -1.23 -1.45 18.26
C MET A 141 -0.10 -1.46 19.31
N ARG A 142 0.00 -2.52 20.10
CA ARG A 142 1.28 -3.02 20.61
C ARG A 142 1.61 -4.24 19.77
N LEU A 143 2.65 -4.14 18.95
CA LEU A 143 3.15 -5.26 18.15
C LEU A 143 3.81 -6.30 19.07
N ASN A 144 3.01 -7.11 19.74
CA ASN A 144 3.48 -8.31 20.43
C ASN A 144 2.90 -9.53 19.70
N GLY A 145 3.70 -10.12 18.81
CA GLY A 145 3.50 -11.48 18.28
C GLY A 145 2.23 -11.71 17.48
N ILE A 146 2.17 -11.20 16.25
CA ILE A 146 1.24 -11.74 15.25
C ILE A 146 1.89 -13.02 14.71
N GLY A 147 1.32 -14.17 15.07
CA GLY A 147 1.74 -15.47 14.56
C GLY A 147 1.56 -15.53 13.04
N VAL A 148 2.62 -15.95 12.35
CA VAL A 148 2.63 -16.19 10.91
C VAL A 148 1.55 -17.21 10.55
N LEU A 149 0.61 -16.83 9.67
CA LEU A 149 -0.38 -17.75 9.08
C LEU A 149 0.38 -18.81 8.27
N HIS A 150 0.59 -20.00 8.83
CA HIS A 150 1.29 -21.09 8.16
C HIS A 150 0.32 -21.93 7.31
N SER A 151 0.80 -22.28 6.11
CA SER A 151 0.28 -23.30 5.19
C SER A 151 -1.12 -23.05 4.60
N GLY A 152 -1.14 -22.39 3.43
CA GLY A 152 -2.31 -22.21 2.57
C GLY A 152 -2.04 -21.20 1.44
N THR A 153 -2.97 -21.09 0.47
CA THR A 153 -2.99 -19.96 -0.48
C THR A 153 -3.10 -18.67 0.33
N VAL A 154 -2.12 -17.78 0.20
CA VAL A 154 -2.14 -16.46 0.85
C VAL A 154 -2.11 -15.37 -0.21
N CYS A 155 -3.04 -14.42 -0.11
CA CYS A 155 -3.14 -13.27 -1.01
C CYS A 155 -2.84 -11.99 -0.23
N LEU A 156 -1.96 -11.13 -0.76
CA LEU A 156 -1.81 -9.75 -0.31
C LEU A 156 -2.50 -8.82 -1.30
N ILE A 157 -3.50 -8.07 -0.85
CA ILE A 157 -4.20 -7.07 -1.66
C ILE A 157 -3.90 -5.70 -1.07
N LEU A 158 -3.38 -4.81 -1.91
CA LEU A 158 -3.03 -3.41 -1.61
C LEU A 158 -3.80 -2.46 -2.54
#